data_AF-A0A7Y5R9J7-F1
#
_entry.id   AF-A0A7Y5R9J7-F1
#
_cell.length_a   1.000
_cell.length_b   1.000
_cell.length_c   1.000
_cell.angle_alpha   90.00
_cell.angle_beta   90.00
_cell.angle_gamma   90.00
#
_symmetry.space_group_name_H-M   'P 1'
#
loop_
_entity.id
_entity.type
_entity.pdbx_description
1 polymer ?
#
loop_
_entity_poly.entity_id
_entity_poly.type
_entity_poly.pdbx_seq_one_letter_code
_entity_poly.pdbx_strand_id
1 'polypeptide(L)'
;METSDRLSKEDELRAANALKTLNLELNYQAETFIHDDAPPDVVSQWLDNITRFEEANANAQLTPLLKIIGNPEPLPSEGLDEAAGEAEINRLLLLLFENSIYVNRPEGVSATDYYRFLVEEFLQLEIPDIKLPGMLHVFCYEEFFADDEDE
;
A
#
# COMPACT_ATOMS: atom_id res chain seq x y z
N MET A 1 50.89 -22.37 -8.50
CA MET A 1 50.37 -21.05 -8.87
C MET A 1 48.87 -21.13 -8.66
N GLU A 2 48.41 -20.87 -7.44
CA GLU A 2 46.98 -20.93 -7.10
C GLU A 2 46.70 -19.77 -6.15
N THR A 3 46.08 -18.73 -6.68
CA THR A 3 45.50 -17.66 -5.86
C THR A 3 44.12 -17.36 -6.40
N SER A 4 43.17 -18.14 -5.88
CA SER A 4 41.81 -17.77 -5.49
C SER A 4 40.95 -17.05 -6.53
N ASP A 5 40.28 -17.84 -7.37
CA ASP A 5 39.14 -17.46 -8.23
C ASP A 5 37.84 -17.31 -7.39
N ARG A 6 37.94 -16.67 -6.22
CA ARG A 6 36.80 -16.43 -5.32
C ARG A 6 36.35 -14.99 -5.53
N LEU A 7 35.09 -14.84 -5.92
CA LEU A 7 34.40 -13.55 -5.93
C LEU A 7 34.56 -12.87 -4.57
N SER A 8 34.65 -11.54 -4.57
CA SER A 8 34.56 -10.81 -3.31
C SER A 8 33.17 -11.04 -2.70
N LYS A 9 33.04 -10.92 -1.38
CA LYS A 9 31.73 -11.03 -0.71
C LYS A 9 30.70 -10.05 -1.29
N GLU A 10 31.17 -8.90 -1.78
CA GLU A 10 30.32 -7.91 -2.44
C GLU A 10 29.84 -8.41 -3.81
N ASP A 11 30.73 -9.00 -4.61
CA ASP A 11 30.36 -9.56 -5.92
C ASP A 11 29.41 -10.75 -5.79
N GLU A 12 29.60 -11.60 -4.77
CA GLU A 12 28.66 -12.69 -4.45
C GLU A 12 27.26 -12.13 -4.14
N LEU A 13 27.18 -11.03 -3.39
CA LEU A 13 25.91 -10.39 -3.02
C LEU A 13 25.23 -9.72 -4.22
N ARG A 14 26.00 -9.07 -5.11
CA ARG A 14 25.49 -8.52 -6.37
C ARG A 14 24.94 -9.61 -7.27
N ALA A 15 25.63 -10.74 -7.41
CA ALA A 15 25.15 -11.89 -8.17
C ALA A 15 23.86 -12.47 -7.57
N ALA A 16 23.76 -12.60 -6.24
CA ALA A 16 22.55 -13.05 -5.56
C ALA A 16 21.36 -12.10 -5.79
N ASN A 17 21.60 -10.78 -5.75
CA ASN A 17 20.56 -9.77 -6.03
C ASN A 17 20.07 -9.85 -7.48
N ALA A 18 20.96 -10.04 -8.45
CA ALA A 18 20.57 -10.22 -9.85
C ALA A 18 19.63 -11.43 -10.04
N LEU A 19 19.87 -12.53 -9.31
CA LEU A 19 18.99 -13.69 -9.34
C LEU A 19 17.62 -13.41 -8.70
N LYS A 20 17.57 -12.65 -7.60
CA LYS A 20 16.30 -12.21 -6.97
C LYS A 20 15.50 -11.31 -7.90
N THR A 21 16.15 -10.35 -8.56
CA THR A 21 15.53 -9.49 -9.57
C THR A 21 14.91 -10.31 -10.71
N LEU A 22 15.68 -11.24 -11.28
CA LEU A 22 15.17 -12.10 -12.36
C LEU A 22 13.97 -12.95 -11.90
N ASN A 23 13.98 -13.44 -10.65
CA ASN A 23 12.84 -14.18 -10.10
C ASN A 23 11.59 -13.29 -10.01
N LEU A 24 11.73 -12.05 -9.53
CA LEU A 24 10.64 -11.08 -9.46
C LEU A 24 10.06 -10.77 -10.85
N GLU A 25 10.93 -10.51 -11.82
CA GLU A 25 10.53 -10.26 -13.22
C GLU A 25 9.76 -11.44 -13.82
N LEU A 26 10.28 -12.67 -13.65
CA LEU A 26 9.68 -13.86 -14.26
C LEU A 26 8.36 -14.28 -13.62
N ASN A 27 8.25 -14.20 -12.29
CA ASN A 27 7.09 -14.72 -11.56
C ASN A 27 5.99 -13.69 -11.33
N TYR A 28 6.36 -12.40 -11.25
CA TYR A 28 5.43 -11.33 -10.88
C TYR A 28 5.37 -10.21 -11.91
N GLN A 29 6.10 -10.31 -13.02
CA GLN A 29 6.19 -9.26 -14.05
C GLN A 29 6.66 -7.92 -13.46
N ALA A 30 7.42 -7.97 -12.37
CA ALA A 30 7.93 -6.79 -11.70
C ALA A 30 8.99 -6.11 -12.57
N GLU A 31 8.91 -4.78 -12.71
CA GLU A 31 9.97 -3.97 -13.30
C GLU A 31 10.80 -3.36 -12.17
N THR A 32 12.11 -3.66 -12.13
CA THR A 32 13.00 -3.13 -11.10
C THR A 32 14.02 -2.17 -11.68
N PHE A 33 14.24 -1.06 -10.98
CA PHE A 33 15.25 -0.06 -11.32
C PHE A 33 16.19 0.11 -10.15
N ILE A 34 17.35 -0.55 -10.20
CA ILE A 34 18.39 -0.49 -9.18
C ILE A 34 19.58 0.27 -9.76
N HIS A 35 19.99 1.36 -9.11
CA HIS A 35 21.15 2.14 -9.56
C HIS A 35 22.46 1.43 -9.18
N ASP A 36 23.50 1.55 -10.01
CA ASP A 36 24.75 0.78 -9.90
C ASP A 36 25.52 1.03 -8.58
N ASP A 37 25.38 2.23 -8.03
CA ASP A 37 26.02 2.66 -6.78
C ASP A 37 25.27 2.24 -5.52
N ALA A 38 24.10 1.61 -5.65
CA ALA A 38 23.31 1.18 -4.52
C ALA A 38 24.08 0.12 -3.71
N PRO A 39 24.18 0.27 -2.37
CA PRO A 39 24.82 -0.73 -1.52
C PRO A 39 24.16 -2.11 -1.69
N PRO A 40 24.91 -3.18 -2.02
CA PRO A 40 24.31 -4.48 -2.35
C PRO A 40 23.50 -5.12 -1.22
N ASP A 41 23.83 -4.82 0.03
CA ASP A 41 23.08 -5.26 1.20
C ASP A 41 21.71 -4.58 1.31
N VAL A 42 21.65 -3.27 1.07
CA VAL A 42 20.40 -2.49 1.01
C VAL A 42 19.51 -3.00 -0.13
N VAL A 43 20.09 -3.22 -1.32
CA VAL A 43 19.38 -3.80 -2.47
C VAL A 43 18.83 -5.18 -2.13
N SER A 44 19.61 -6.03 -1.43
CA SER A 44 19.15 -7.36 -1.06
C SER A 44 17.96 -7.32 -0.11
N GLN A 45 18.00 -6.43 0.89
CA GLN A 45 16.90 -6.24 1.83
C GLN A 45 15.65 -5.69 1.14
N TRP A 46 15.82 -4.75 0.22
CA TRP A 46 14.71 -4.22 -0.58
C TRP A 46 14.07 -5.33 -1.42
N LEU A 47 14.86 -6.11 -2.15
CA LEU A 47 14.37 -7.25 -2.94
C LEU A 47 13.62 -8.26 -2.07
N ASP A 48 14.12 -8.59 -0.88
CA ASP A 48 13.44 -9.49 0.05
C ASP A 48 12.07 -8.94 0.50
N ASN A 49 11.95 -7.62 0.68
CA ASN A 49 10.68 -7.00 1.03
C ASN A 49 9.70 -7.02 -0.15
N ILE A 50 10.16 -6.74 -1.37
CA ILE A 50 9.33 -6.83 -2.58
C ILE A 50 8.86 -8.27 -2.81
N THR A 51 9.74 -9.26 -2.69
CA THR A 51 9.34 -10.68 -2.83
C THR A 51 8.27 -11.05 -1.81
N ARG A 52 8.41 -10.66 -0.54
CA ARG A 52 7.38 -10.92 0.48
C ARG A 52 6.05 -10.24 0.15
N PHE A 53 6.09 -9.01 -0.37
CA PHE A 53 4.90 -8.30 -0.82
C PHE A 53 4.21 -9.05 -1.96
N GLU A 54 4.95 -9.39 -3.01
CA GLU A 54 4.42 -10.06 -4.19
C GLU A 54 3.84 -11.45 -3.84
N GLU A 55 4.53 -12.21 -3.01
CA GLU A 55 4.02 -13.49 -2.49
C GLU A 55 2.73 -13.33 -1.70
N ALA A 56 2.66 -12.31 -0.82
CA ALA A 56 1.45 -12.07 -0.04
C ALA A 56 0.30 -11.59 -0.92
N ASN A 57 0.59 -10.70 -1.87
CA ASN A 57 -0.40 -10.12 -2.78
C ASN A 57 -0.99 -11.16 -3.74
N ALA A 58 -0.14 -12.00 -4.35
CA ALA A 58 -0.58 -13.04 -5.27
C ALA A 58 -1.51 -14.08 -4.61
N ASN A 59 -1.43 -14.24 -3.28
CA ASN A 59 -2.23 -15.19 -2.51
C ASN A 59 -3.33 -14.51 -1.65
N ALA A 60 -3.45 -13.19 -1.72
CA ALA A 60 -4.35 -12.44 -0.85
C ALA A 60 -5.81 -12.71 -1.22
N GLN A 61 -6.64 -12.91 -0.20
CA GLN A 61 -8.08 -12.95 -0.38
C GLN A 61 -8.65 -11.53 -0.29
N LEU A 62 -9.54 -11.19 -1.22
CA LEU A 62 -10.38 -10.01 -1.09
C LEU A 62 -11.26 -10.19 0.14
N THR A 63 -11.18 -9.23 1.05
CA THR A 63 -11.89 -9.22 2.31
C THR A 63 -12.66 -7.90 2.43
N PRO A 64 -13.92 -7.92 2.85
CA PRO A 64 -14.67 -6.69 3.12
C PRO A 64 -13.90 -5.79 4.07
N LEU A 65 -13.73 -4.53 3.69
CA LEU A 65 -12.99 -3.55 4.48
C LEU A 65 -13.58 -3.42 5.89
N LEU A 66 -14.91 -3.37 6.01
CA LEU A 66 -15.60 -3.40 7.31
C LEU A 66 -15.16 -4.56 8.20
N LYS A 67 -14.91 -5.75 7.63
CA LYS A 67 -14.42 -6.90 8.41
C LYS A 67 -12.98 -6.70 8.89
N ILE A 68 -12.14 -6.05 8.10
CA ILE A 68 -10.74 -5.74 8.46
C ILE A 68 -10.70 -4.76 9.63
N ILE A 69 -11.49 -3.69 9.58
CA ILE A 69 -11.47 -2.61 10.59
C ILE A 69 -12.41 -2.83 11.79
N GLY A 70 -13.00 -4.02 11.93
CA GLY A 70 -13.83 -4.36 13.09
C GLY A 70 -15.28 -3.87 13.06
N ASN A 71 -15.80 -3.56 11.88
CA ASN A 71 -17.19 -3.19 11.59
C ASN A 71 -17.70 -2.00 12.42
N PRO A 72 -17.09 -0.81 12.29
CA PRO A 72 -17.55 0.39 12.96
C PRO A 72 -18.95 0.78 12.47
N GLU A 73 -19.74 1.39 13.35
CA GLU A 73 -20.99 2.05 12.98
C GLU A 73 -20.69 3.56 12.80
N PRO A 74 -20.74 4.09 11.57
CA PRO A 74 -20.58 5.53 11.33
C PRO A 74 -21.77 6.31 11.87
N LEU A 75 -21.55 7.58 12.21
CA LEU A 75 -22.66 8.46 12.56
C LEU A 75 -23.64 8.65 11.39
N PRO A 76 -24.96 8.77 11.63
CA PRO A 76 -25.90 9.12 10.57
C PRO A 76 -25.50 10.44 9.91
N SER A 77 -25.53 10.50 8.58
CA SER A 77 -25.27 11.74 7.83
C SER A 77 -26.33 12.82 8.09
N GLU A 78 -27.56 12.41 8.44
CA GLU A 78 -28.63 13.31 8.83
C GLU A 78 -28.33 14.04 10.14
N GLY A 79 -28.08 15.35 10.06
CA GLY A 79 -27.92 16.22 11.22
C GLY A 79 -26.48 16.38 11.73
N LEU A 80 -25.48 15.87 11.01
CA LEU A 80 -24.08 16.23 11.27
C LEU A 80 -23.84 17.67 10.83
N ASP A 81 -23.45 18.52 11.79
CA ASP A 81 -22.84 19.79 11.47
C ASP A 81 -21.39 19.60 10.98
N GLU A 82 -20.79 20.65 10.44
CA GLU A 82 -19.45 20.61 9.86
C GLU A 82 -18.39 20.12 10.86
N ALA A 83 -18.49 20.55 12.13
CA ALA A 83 -17.53 20.17 13.16
C ALA A 83 -17.67 18.69 13.56
N ALA A 84 -18.91 18.19 13.68
CA ALA A 84 -19.19 16.80 13.96
C ALA A 84 -18.79 15.90 12.78
N GLY A 85 -19.01 16.35 11.54
CA GLY A 85 -18.57 15.65 10.33
C GLY A 85 -17.05 15.50 10.26
N GLU A 86 -16.31 16.58 10.48
CA GLU A 86 -14.83 16.53 10.51
C GLU A 86 -14.30 15.65 11.66
N ALA A 87 -14.92 15.72 12.84
CA ALA A 87 -14.54 14.85 13.96
C ALA A 87 -14.74 13.36 13.63
N GLU A 88 -15.85 13.03 12.96
CA GLU A 88 -16.15 11.65 12.56
C GLU A 88 -15.24 11.17 11.43
N ILE A 89 -14.94 12.01 10.44
CA ILE A 89 -13.93 11.71 9.41
C ILE A 89 -12.60 11.34 10.06
N ASN A 90 -12.11 12.18 10.98
CA ASN A 90 -10.84 11.93 11.66
C ASN A 90 -10.86 10.62 12.47
N ARG A 91 -11.99 10.29 13.10
CA ARG A 91 -12.17 9.01 13.80
C ARG A 91 -12.07 7.82 12.86
N LEU A 92 -12.73 7.88 11.70
CA LEU A 92 -12.70 6.82 10.69
C LEU A 92 -11.31 6.68 10.07
N LEU A 93 -10.64 7.78 9.73
CA LEU A 93 -9.28 7.76 9.19
C LEU A 93 -8.27 7.20 10.20
N LEU A 94 -8.39 7.52 11.49
CA LEU A 94 -7.55 6.95 12.52
C LEU A 94 -7.76 5.43 12.62
N LEU A 95 -9.02 4.96 12.61
CA LEU A 95 -9.35 3.54 12.63
C LEU A 95 -8.79 2.79 11.41
N LEU A 96 -8.88 3.39 10.22
CA LEU A 96 -8.29 2.86 9.00
C LEU A 96 -6.76 2.77 9.14
N PHE A 97 -6.12 3.82 9.64
CA PHE A 97 -4.67 3.89 9.79
C PHE A 97 -4.13 2.87 10.80
N GLU A 98 -4.84 2.64 11.91
CA GLU A 98 -4.54 1.58 12.88
C GLU A 98 -4.58 0.17 12.26
N ASN A 99 -5.29 0.02 11.14
CA ASN A 99 -5.38 -1.21 10.35
C ASN A 99 -4.53 -1.15 9.05
N SER A 100 -3.50 -0.29 9.01
CA SER A 100 -2.60 -0.13 7.86
C SER A 100 -3.30 0.32 6.57
N ILE A 101 -4.33 1.15 6.69
CA ILE A 101 -5.06 1.71 5.55
C ILE A 101 -5.04 3.23 5.65
N TYR A 102 -4.60 3.88 4.58
CA TYR A 102 -4.58 5.33 4.47
C TYR A 102 -5.40 5.75 3.27
N VAL A 103 -6.26 6.75 3.47
CA VAL A 103 -7.09 7.33 2.42
C VAL A 103 -6.78 8.80 2.35
N ASN A 104 -6.32 9.27 1.20
CA ASN A 104 -6.05 10.68 0.98
C ASN A 104 -7.36 11.44 0.74
N ARG A 105 -7.48 12.63 1.35
CA ARG A 105 -8.52 13.61 1.00
C ARG A 105 -7.86 14.74 0.21
N PRO A 106 -8.27 14.98 -1.05
CA PRO A 106 -7.74 16.07 -1.86
C PRO A 106 -8.10 17.42 -1.26
N GLU A 107 -7.31 18.44 -1.59
CA GLU A 107 -7.65 19.82 -1.28
C GLU A 107 -8.93 20.22 -2.03
N GLY A 108 -9.84 20.94 -1.38
CA GLY A 108 -11.08 21.41 -1.99
C GLY A 108 -12.28 20.46 -1.87
N VAL A 109 -12.08 19.18 -1.51
CA VAL A 109 -13.21 18.28 -1.22
C VAL A 109 -13.85 18.67 0.12
N SER A 110 -15.16 18.89 0.12
CA SER A 110 -15.91 19.28 1.33
C SER A 110 -15.98 18.14 2.35
N ALA A 111 -16.19 18.47 3.63
CA ALA A 111 -16.31 17.47 4.69
C ALA A 111 -17.48 16.52 4.40
N THR A 112 -18.60 17.10 3.96
CA THR A 112 -19.82 16.36 3.63
C THR A 112 -19.59 15.37 2.50
N ASP A 113 -18.92 15.78 1.41
CA ASP A 113 -18.69 14.90 0.26
C ASP A 113 -17.69 13.80 0.60
N TYR A 114 -16.61 14.14 1.31
CA TYR A 114 -15.63 13.14 1.73
C TYR A 114 -16.20 12.15 2.74
N TYR A 115 -17.03 12.61 3.68
CA TYR A 115 -17.71 11.72 4.62
C TYR A 115 -18.66 10.76 3.92
N ARG A 116 -19.45 11.27 2.96
CA ARG A 116 -20.35 10.46 2.14
C ARG A 116 -19.56 9.38 1.40
N PHE A 117 -18.48 9.77 0.71
CA PHE A 117 -17.58 8.82 0.04
C PHE A 117 -17.06 7.75 1.01
N LEU A 118 -16.53 8.16 2.17
CA LEU A 118 -15.98 7.21 3.13
C LEU A 118 -17.02 6.16 3.54
N VAL A 119 -18.23 6.59 3.91
CA VAL A 119 -19.25 5.69 4.49
C VAL A 119 -19.99 4.89 3.43
N GLU A 120 -20.42 5.54 2.36
CA GLU A 120 -21.32 4.95 1.37
C GLU A 120 -20.56 4.15 0.31
N GLU A 121 -19.27 4.45 0.08
CA GLU A 121 -18.49 3.85 -1.00
C GLU A 121 -17.24 3.15 -0.47
N PHE A 122 -16.30 3.89 0.14
CA PHE A 122 -15.00 3.36 0.52
C PHE A 122 -15.10 2.21 1.52
N LEU A 123 -15.89 2.36 2.59
CA LEU A 123 -16.10 1.31 3.58
C LEU A 123 -16.77 0.05 3.00
N GLN A 124 -17.43 0.15 1.84
CA GLN A 124 -18.09 -0.98 1.19
C GLN A 124 -17.15 -1.80 0.29
N LEU A 125 -15.89 -1.37 0.13
CA LEU A 125 -14.91 -2.06 -0.70
C LEU A 125 -14.50 -3.41 -0.10
N GLU A 126 -14.11 -4.32 -1.00
CA GLU A 126 -13.32 -5.49 -0.66
C GLU A 126 -11.88 -5.25 -1.09
N ILE A 127 -10.93 -5.41 -0.18
CA ILE A 127 -9.51 -5.17 -0.45
C ILE A 127 -8.68 -6.43 -0.13
N PRO A 128 -7.49 -6.59 -0.74
CA PRO A 128 -6.57 -7.65 -0.35
C PRO A 128 -6.21 -7.56 1.14
N ASP A 129 -6.49 -8.59 1.94
CA ASP A 129 -6.11 -8.63 3.37
C ASP A 129 -4.65 -9.09 3.51
N ILE A 130 -3.73 -8.17 3.26
CA ILE A 130 -2.29 -8.41 3.33
C ILE A 130 -1.75 -7.82 4.63
N LYS A 131 -1.18 -8.67 5.49
CA LYS A 131 -0.61 -8.26 6.78
C LYS A 131 0.90 -8.39 6.77
N LEU A 132 1.56 -7.33 6.28
CA LEU A 132 3.02 -7.21 6.28
C LEU A 132 3.47 -6.04 7.17
N PRO A 133 4.39 -6.26 8.13
CA PRO A 133 4.89 -5.18 8.98
C PRO A 133 5.50 -4.04 8.17
N GLY A 134 5.04 -2.81 8.43
CA GLY A 134 5.51 -1.61 7.73
C GLY A 134 4.86 -1.35 6.38
N MET A 135 3.93 -2.20 5.93
CA MET A 135 3.13 -1.97 4.73
C MET A 135 1.88 -1.14 5.04
N LEU A 136 1.49 -0.30 4.09
CA LEU A 136 0.30 0.54 4.14
C LEU A 136 -0.45 0.38 2.81
N HIS A 137 -1.76 0.12 2.88
CA HIS A 137 -2.64 0.27 1.73
C HIS A 137 -2.99 1.74 1.60
N VAL A 138 -2.60 2.36 0.49
CA VAL A 138 -2.82 3.78 0.22
C VAL A 138 -3.86 3.88 -0.88
N PHE A 139 -4.91 4.66 -0.62
CA PHE A 139 -5.98 4.96 -1.57
C PHE A 139 -6.08 6.49 -1.73
N CYS A 140 -6.37 6.92 -2.95
CA CYS A 140 -6.59 8.33 -3.25
C CYS A 140 -8.05 8.53 -3.64
N TYR A 141 -8.70 9.58 -3.11
CA TYR A 141 -10.09 9.90 -3.45
C TYR A 141 -10.29 10.05 -4.97
N GLU A 142 -9.30 10.62 -5.66
CA GLU A 142 -9.31 10.83 -7.12
C GLU A 142 -9.37 9.52 -7.93
N GLU A 143 -9.03 8.38 -7.33
CA GLU A 143 -9.18 7.06 -7.96
C GLU A 143 -10.66 6.66 -8.11
N PHE A 144 -11.56 7.28 -7.33
CA PHE A 144 -13.00 7.01 -7.30
C PHE A 144 -13.81 8.09 -8.02
N PHE A 145 -13.28 9.31 -8.04
CA PHE A 145 -13.87 10.44 -8.75
C PHE A 145 -12.75 11.07 -9.59
N ALA A 146 -12.71 10.74 -10.87
CA ALA A 146 -11.82 11.42 -11.80
C ALA A 146 -12.13 12.93 -11.74
N ASP A 147 -11.10 13.76 -11.68
CA ASP A 147 -11.26 15.16 -12.01
C ASP A 147 -11.74 15.23 -13.47
N ASP A 148 -12.92 15.82 -13.71
CA ASP A 148 -13.49 16.04 -15.05
C ASP A 148 -12.63 17.00 -15.92
N GLU A 149 -11.42 17.38 -15.48
CA GLU A 149 -10.47 18.18 -16.24
C GLU A 149 -9.50 17.26 -16.99
N ASP A 150 -9.91 16.76 -18.17
CA ASP A 150 -9.10 16.73 -19.40
C ASP A 150 -9.77 15.84 -20.49
N GLU A 151 -10.72 16.41 -21.24
CA GLU A 151 -11.02 16.07 -22.66
C GLU A 151 -10.93 17.33 -23.55
#